data_AF-A0A943TEG9-F1
#
_entry.id   AF-A0A943TEG9-F1
#
_cell.length_a   1.000
_cell.length_b   1.000
_cell.length_c   1.000
_cell.angle_alpha   90.00
_cell.angle_beta   90.00
_cell.angle_gamma   90.00
#
_symmetry.space_group_name_H-M   'P 1'
#
loop_
_entity.id
_entity.type
_entity.pdbx_description
1 polymer ?
#
loop_
_entity_poly.entity_id
_entity_poly.type
_entity_poly.pdbx_seq_one_letter_code
_entity_poly.pdbx_strand_id
1 'polypeptide(L)'
;MKLIKISTDLELTVHDFPTGTHSEQNDYLRGLIGNDCELYEHVMPERLYTDLKMKDRPTKIPGQCVSMLIDEEGRLKPNTPNLIGSYLYKTDEHNQPIVGNVLFVGEEWSGDGIDFCGLEEETFKLLELELHNMIMAMKATMEVLK
;
A
#
# COMPACT_ATOMS: atom_id res chain seq x y z
N MET A 1 3.30 8.43 -13.19
CA MET A 1 2.30 7.52 -12.61
C MET A 1 2.25 7.79 -11.10
N LYS A 2 1.14 7.48 -10.44
CA LYS A 2 0.91 7.85 -9.02
C LYS A 2 0.97 6.63 -8.11
N LEU A 3 1.23 6.85 -6.83
CA LEU A 3 1.06 5.86 -5.77
C LEU A 3 0.13 6.41 -4.69
N ILE A 4 -0.42 5.51 -3.87
CA ILE A 4 -1.32 5.87 -2.77
C ILE A 4 -0.64 5.54 -1.45
N LYS A 5 -0.69 6.47 -0.48
CA LYS A 5 -0.32 6.20 0.90
C LYS A 5 -1.58 6.22 1.78
N ILE A 6 -1.71 5.25 2.67
CA ILE A 6 -2.69 5.27 3.75
C ILE A 6 -1.96 5.33 5.09
N SER A 7 -2.27 6.35 5.89
CA SER A 7 -1.75 6.48 7.24
C SER A 7 -2.55 5.65 8.27
N THR A 8 -1.98 5.51 9.47
CA THR A 8 -2.67 4.89 10.61
C THR A 8 -3.92 5.65 11.06
N ASP A 9 -4.02 6.94 10.70
CA ASP A 9 -5.16 7.81 11.03
C ASP A 9 -6.28 7.77 9.98
N LEU A 10 -6.25 6.76 9.09
CA LEU A 10 -7.20 6.58 7.99
C LEU A 10 -7.21 7.80 7.05
N GLU A 11 -6.03 8.35 6.75
CA GLU A 11 -5.85 9.40 5.75
C GLU A 11 -5.21 8.83 4.50
N LEU A 12 -5.87 9.06 3.36
CA LEU A 12 -5.37 8.74 2.04
C LEU A 12 -4.66 9.96 1.45
N THR A 13 -3.43 9.77 0.98
CA THR A 13 -2.70 10.79 0.22
C THR A 13 -2.14 10.18 -1.06
N VAL A 14 -2.06 11.00 -2.10
CA VAL A 14 -1.61 10.59 -3.43
C VAL A 14 -0.29 11.27 -3.73
N HIS A 15 0.67 10.51 -4.25
CA HIS A 15 2.02 10.98 -4.55
C HIS A 15 2.42 10.56 -5.96
N ASP A 16 3.28 11.34 -6.60
CA ASP A 16 3.94 10.87 -7.82
C ASP A 16 4.94 9.76 -7.48
N PHE A 17 5.00 8.75 -8.32
CA PHE A 17 6.02 7.70 -8.20
C PHE A 17 7.40 8.31 -8.50
N PRO A 18 8.43 8.03 -7.68
CA PRO A 18 9.73 8.68 -7.81
C PRO A 18 10.42 8.35 -9.13
N THR A 19 11.19 9.31 -9.65
CA THR A 19 12.09 9.12 -10.79
C THR A 19 13.53 9.12 -10.31
N GLY A 20 14.44 8.56 -11.10
CA GLY A 20 15.87 8.49 -10.77
C GLY A 20 16.36 7.05 -10.71
N THR A 21 17.48 6.86 -10.02
CA THR A 21 18.06 5.54 -9.75
C THR A 21 17.22 4.75 -8.74
N HIS A 22 17.37 3.42 -8.72
CA HIS A 22 16.69 2.59 -7.71
C HIS A 22 17.00 3.03 -6.28
N SER A 23 18.22 3.52 -6.00
CA SER A 23 18.55 4.04 -4.67
C SER A 23 17.71 5.27 -4.32
N GLU A 24 17.59 6.24 -5.23
CA GLU A 24 16.79 7.45 -5.01
C GLU A 24 15.29 7.12 -4.89
N GLN A 25 14.80 6.18 -5.69
CA GLN A 25 13.42 5.71 -5.59
C GLN A 25 13.16 5.01 -4.24
N ASN A 26 14.06 4.13 -3.80
CA ASN A 26 13.93 3.44 -2.52
C ASN A 26 14.03 4.41 -1.34
N ASP A 27 14.92 5.40 -1.39
CA ASP A 27 15.02 6.45 -0.37
C ASP A 27 13.71 7.23 -0.24
N TYR A 28 13.09 7.57 -1.38
CA TYR A 28 11.80 8.27 -1.41
C TYR A 28 10.65 7.41 -0.85
N LEU A 29 10.55 6.14 -1.26
CA LEU A 29 9.52 5.22 -0.77
C LEU A 29 9.64 5.00 0.74
N ARG A 30 10.86 4.79 1.24
CA ARG A 30 11.14 4.68 2.69
C ARG A 30 10.77 5.96 3.44
N GLY A 31 11.10 7.12 2.89
CA GLY A 31 10.70 8.41 3.46
C GLY A 31 9.18 8.60 3.51
N LEU A 32 8.45 8.09 2.51
CA LEU A 32 6.99 8.14 2.47
C LEU A 32 6.32 7.19 3.47
N ILE A 33 6.86 5.98 3.65
CA ILE A 33 6.46 5.06 4.73
C ILE A 33 6.70 5.75 6.08
N GLY A 34 7.87 6.37 6.24
CA GLY A 34 8.24 7.14 7.42
C GLY A 34 8.62 6.26 8.61
N ASN A 35 8.61 6.86 9.81
CA ASN A 35 9.03 6.21 11.06
C ASN A 35 10.37 5.48 10.96
N ASP A 36 11.37 6.15 10.38
CA ASP A 36 12.72 5.64 10.18
C ASP A 36 12.76 4.26 9.48
N CYS A 37 11.87 4.03 8.50
CA CYS A 37 11.87 2.82 7.68
C CYS A 37 13.22 2.63 6.98
N GLU A 38 14.01 1.63 7.39
CA GLU A 38 15.29 1.31 6.76
C GLU A 38 15.12 0.36 5.58
N LEU A 39 14.17 -0.58 5.69
CA LEU A 39 13.82 -1.57 4.69
C LEU A 39 12.30 -1.73 4.66
N TYR A 40 11.73 -1.78 3.47
CA TYR A 40 10.31 -2.08 3.30
C TYR A 40 10.10 -3.52 2.83
N GLU A 41 9.02 -4.14 3.31
CA GLU A 41 8.55 -5.44 2.87
C GLU A 41 7.57 -5.26 1.71
N HIS A 42 7.67 -6.17 0.74
CA HIS A 42 6.63 -6.34 -0.28
C HIS A 42 5.58 -7.34 0.22
N VAL A 43 4.36 -6.85 0.41
CA VAL A 43 3.22 -7.64 0.88
C VAL A 43 2.17 -7.76 -0.23
N MET A 44 1.67 -8.99 -0.40
CA MET A 44 0.58 -9.34 -1.32
C MET A 44 -0.69 -9.67 -0.52
N PRO A 45 -1.44 -8.66 -0.03
CA PRO A 45 -2.58 -8.88 0.86
C PRO A 45 -3.79 -9.49 0.12
N GLU A 46 -4.35 -10.60 0.63
CA GLU A 46 -5.36 -11.38 -0.10
C GLU A 46 -6.60 -10.56 -0.51
N ARG A 47 -7.15 -9.74 0.39
CA ARG A 47 -8.39 -8.99 0.12
C ARG A 47 -8.20 -7.83 -0.84
N LEU A 48 -6.97 -7.38 -1.10
CA LEU A 48 -6.69 -6.43 -2.18
C LEU A 48 -7.07 -7.02 -3.55
N TYR A 49 -6.86 -8.33 -3.72
CA TYR A 49 -7.13 -9.03 -4.97
C TYR A 49 -8.53 -9.67 -4.97
N THR A 50 -8.98 -10.22 -3.84
CA THR A 50 -10.29 -10.86 -3.78
C THR A 50 -11.43 -9.86 -3.64
N ASP A 51 -11.27 -8.82 -2.83
CA ASP A 51 -12.39 -7.93 -2.49
C ASP A 51 -12.34 -6.69 -3.36
N LEU A 52 -11.16 -6.06 -3.48
CA LEU A 52 -10.99 -4.85 -4.32
C LEU A 52 -10.72 -5.16 -5.80
N LYS A 53 -10.57 -6.44 -6.17
CA LYS A 53 -10.40 -6.90 -7.56
C LYS A 53 -9.18 -6.32 -8.28
N MET A 54 -8.14 -5.94 -7.53
CA MET A 54 -6.85 -5.56 -8.13
C MET A 54 -6.16 -6.78 -8.74
N LYS A 55 -5.24 -6.55 -9.68
CA LYS A 55 -4.43 -7.64 -10.24
C LYS A 55 -3.25 -7.94 -9.32
N ASP A 56 -2.95 -9.22 -9.17
CA ASP A 56 -1.90 -9.79 -8.30
C ASP A 56 -0.65 -10.21 -9.08
N ARG A 57 -0.60 -9.92 -10.39
CA ARG A 57 0.52 -10.30 -11.27
C ARG A 57 0.83 -9.20 -12.29
N PRO A 58 2.12 -8.90 -12.54
CA PRO A 58 2.52 -7.99 -13.61
C PRO A 58 1.95 -8.37 -14.97
N THR A 59 1.42 -7.37 -15.67
CA THR A 59 0.91 -7.53 -17.04
C THR A 59 1.86 -6.86 -18.03
N LYS A 60 1.51 -6.84 -19.31
CA LYS A 60 2.24 -6.06 -20.32
C LYS A 60 2.08 -4.55 -20.16
N ILE A 61 1.14 -4.11 -19.32
CA ILE A 61 0.88 -2.70 -19.03
C ILE A 61 1.42 -2.43 -17.62
N PRO A 62 2.51 -1.64 -17.51
CA PRO A 62 3.06 -1.22 -16.21
C PRO A 62 1.99 -0.64 -15.30
N GLY A 63 2.04 -1.02 -14.01
CA GLY A 63 1.19 -0.43 -12.98
C GLY A 63 -0.21 -1.02 -12.85
N GLN A 64 -0.53 -2.10 -13.58
CA GLN A 64 -1.80 -2.80 -13.42
C GLN A 64 -1.81 -3.84 -12.28
N CYS A 65 -0.64 -4.39 -11.95
CA CYS A 65 -0.46 -5.19 -10.74
C CYS A 65 -0.30 -4.24 -9.56
N VAL A 66 -1.00 -4.49 -8.46
CA VAL A 66 -0.94 -3.63 -7.26
C VAL A 66 -0.28 -4.38 -6.12
N SER A 67 0.72 -3.75 -5.53
CA SER A 67 1.48 -4.28 -4.40
C SER A 67 1.42 -3.33 -3.22
N MET A 68 1.44 -3.89 -2.01
CA MET A 68 1.46 -3.13 -0.77
C MET A 68 2.88 -3.13 -0.20
N LEU A 69 3.43 -1.95 0.06
CA LEU A 69 4.73 -1.79 0.73
C LEU A 69 4.53 -1.32 2.16
N ILE A 70 5.23 -1.95 3.09
CA ILE A 70 5.19 -1.65 4.53
C ILE A 70 6.60 -1.58 5.09
N ASP A 71 6.78 -1.00 6.27
CA ASP A 71 8.04 -1.14 7.02
C ASP A 71 8.21 -2.59 7.50
N GLU A 72 9.26 -3.28 7.05
CA GLU A 72 9.58 -4.68 7.45
C GLU A 72 9.69 -4.80 8.97
N GLU A 73 10.31 -3.80 9.60
CA GLU A 73 10.54 -3.76 11.04
C GLU A 73 9.42 -3.01 11.77
N GLY A 74 8.33 -2.67 11.08
CA GLY A 74 7.28 -1.80 11.61
C GLY A 74 6.72 -2.28 12.95
N ARG A 75 6.63 -3.61 13.17
CA ARG A 75 6.15 -4.23 14.42
C ARG A 75 7.13 -4.12 15.59
N LEU A 76 8.41 -3.85 15.34
CA LEU A 76 9.44 -3.64 16.36
C LEU A 76 9.50 -2.17 16.83
N LYS A 77 8.76 -1.29 16.16
CA LYS A 77 8.69 0.15 16.42
C LYS A 77 7.40 0.51 17.15
N PRO A 78 7.30 1.68 17.80
CA PRO A 78 6.07 2.15 18.46
C PRO A 78 5.01 2.62 17.44
N ASN A 79 4.72 1.79 16.44
CA ASN A 79 3.68 2.02 15.44
C ASN A 79 2.31 1.60 15.96
N THR A 80 1.27 2.23 15.42
CA THR A 80 -0.12 1.79 15.59
C THR A 80 -0.57 0.95 14.38
N PRO A 81 -1.59 0.10 14.54
CA PRO A 81 -2.14 -0.67 13.43
C PRO A 81 -2.68 0.21 12.31
N ASN A 82 -2.32 -0.12 11.08
CA ASN A 82 -2.99 0.39 9.90
C ASN A 82 -4.26 -0.44 9.67
N LEU A 83 -5.43 0.12 9.95
CA LEU A 83 -6.68 -0.65 9.90
C LEU A 83 -7.02 -1.13 8.48
N ILE A 84 -6.75 -0.30 7.46
CA ILE A 84 -6.97 -0.67 6.06
C ILE A 84 -5.99 -1.76 5.63
N GLY A 85 -4.68 -1.54 5.86
CA GLY A 85 -3.65 -2.53 5.55
C GLY A 85 -3.90 -3.86 6.27
N SER A 86 -4.26 -3.81 7.56
CA SER A 86 -4.54 -5.00 8.38
C SER A 86 -5.77 -5.77 7.89
N TYR A 87 -6.85 -5.06 7.51
CA TYR A 87 -8.02 -5.69 6.92
C TYR A 87 -7.66 -6.37 5.60
N LEU A 88 -6.96 -5.67 4.71
CA LEU A 88 -6.58 -6.21 3.40
C LEU A 88 -5.70 -7.46 3.55
N TYR A 89 -4.80 -7.44 4.53
CA TYR A 89 -3.89 -8.54 4.85
C TYR A 89 -4.58 -9.73 5.54
N LYS A 90 -5.82 -9.59 6.02
CA LYS A 90 -6.59 -10.58 6.81
C LYS A 90 -6.09 -10.80 8.24
N THR A 91 -5.72 -9.71 8.91
CA THR A 91 -5.30 -9.75 10.32
C THR A 91 -6.32 -10.44 11.24
N ASP A 92 -7.61 -10.35 10.93
CA ASP A 92 -8.67 -11.04 11.67
C ASP A 92 -8.64 -12.58 11.57
N GLU A 93 -7.95 -13.13 10.57
CA GLU A 93 -7.80 -14.59 10.39
C GLU A 93 -6.51 -15.12 11.05
N HIS A 94 -5.40 -14.38 10.97
CA HIS A 94 -4.08 -14.84 11.43
C HIS A 94 -3.47 -14.03 12.60
N ASN A 95 -4.15 -12.98 13.08
CA ASN A 95 -3.75 -12.13 14.20
C ASN A 95 -2.36 -11.46 14.07
N GLN A 96 -1.93 -11.15 12.84
CA GLN A 96 -0.67 -10.43 12.58
C GLN A 96 -0.96 -9.08 11.94
N PRO A 97 -1.04 -7.99 12.71
CA PRO A 97 -1.42 -6.68 12.16
C PRO A 97 -0.34 -6.12 11.24
N ILE A 98 -0.81 -5.33 10.28
CA ILE A 98 0.02 -4.36 9.54
C ILE A 98 0.04 -3.07 10.36
N VAL A 99 1.23 -2.53 10.59
CA VAL A 99 1.43 -1.35 11.45
C VAL A 99 2.18 -0.25 10.69
N GLY A 100 1.95 1.00 11.07
CA GLY A 100 2.55 2.16 10.39
C GLY A 100 1.85 2.53 9.07
N ASN A 101 2.46 3.40 8.28
CA ASN A 101 1.89 3.79 7.00
C ASN A 101 2.11 2.66 5.96
N VAL A 102 1.18 2.54 5.02
CA VAL A 102 1.29 1.60 3.89
C VAL A 102 1.29 2.37 2.58
N LEU A 103 2.06 1.89 1.61
CA LEU A 103 2.02 2.39 0.23
C LEU A 103 1.39 1.34 -0.68
N PHE A 104 0.57 1.78 -1.64
CA PHE A 104 0.11 0.99 -2.76
C PHE A 104 0.81 1.45 -4.03
N VAL A 105 1.58 0.56 -4.63
CA VAL A 105 2.40 0.81 -5.82
C VAL A 105 2.01 -0.13 -6.94
N GLY A 106 2.37 0.25 -8.15
CA GLY A 106 2.30 -0.60 -9.33
C GLY A 106 3.51 -1.52 -9.44
N GLU A 107 3.41 -2.56 -10.26
CA GLU A 107 4.57 -3.34 -10.72
C GLU A 107 4.71 -3.32 -12.23
N GLU A 108 5.94 -3.48 -12.72
CA GLU A 108 6.26 -3.61 -14.12
C GLU A 108 7.35 -4.65 -14.38
N TRP A 109 7.36 -5.19 -15.60
CA TRP A 109 8.46 -6.00 -16.09
C TRP A 109 9.64 -5.11 -16.46
N SER A 110 10.77 -5.31 -15.79
CA SER A 110 12.05 -4.74 -16.16
C SER A 110 12.97 -5.81 -16.77
N GLY A 111 14.11 -5.39 -17.32
CA GLY A 111 15.08 -6.32 -17.92
C GLY A 111 15.62 -7.36 -16.96
N ASP A 112 15.62 -7.05 -15.65
CA ASP A 112 16.17 -7.89 -14.59
C ASP A 112 15.10 -8.56 -13.71
N GLY A 113 13.81 -8.34 -14.00
CA GLY A 113 12.71 -8.97 -13.26
C GLY A 113 11.48 -8.10 -13.12
N ILE A 114 10.95 -8.03 -11.90
CA ILE A 114 9.79 -7.22 -11.55
C ILE A 114 10.31 -6.03 -10.74
N ASP A 115 9.98 -4.82 -11.18
CA ASP A 115 10.25 -3.58 -10.47
C ASP A 115 8.95 -2.91 -10.04
N PHE A 116 9.06 -2.02 -9.04
CA PHE A 116 7.96 -1.15 -8.64
C PHE A 116 7.86 0.06 -9.56
N CYS A 117 6.64 0.44 -9.87
CA CYS A 117 6.32 1.65 -10.61
C CYS A 117 5.07 2.32 -10.02
N GLY A 118 4.61 3.40 -10.64
CA GLY A 118 3.31 3.96 -10.25
C GLY A 118 2.16 3.15 -10.83
N LEU A 119 0.96 3.40 -10.31
CA LEU A 119 -0.27 2.78 -10.75
C LEU A 119 -0.67 3.29 -12.13
N GLU A 120 -1.15 2.36 -12.96
CA GLU A 120 -1.82 2.66 -14.21
C GLU A 120 -3.10 3.46 -13.94
N GLU A 121 -3.51 4.34 -14.87
CA GLU A 121 -4.53 5.36 -14.59
C GLU A 121 -5.90 4.79 -14.19
N GLU A 122 -6.39 3.76 -14.89
CA GLU A 122 -7.67 3.12 -14.56
C GLU A 122 -7.56 2.33 -13.25
N THR A 123 -6.44 1.63 -13.07
CA THR A 123 -6.11 0.88 -11.84
C THR A 123 -6.06 1.81 -10.62
N PHE A 124 -5.41 2.97 -10.77
CA PHE A 124 -5.36 4.03 -9.77
C PHE A 124 -6.74 4.53 -9.38
N LYS A 125 -7.58 4.89 -10.37
CA LYS A 125 -8.93 5.43 -10.11
C LYS A 125 -9.81 4.42 -9.38
N LEU A 126 -9.75 3.15 -9.78
CA LEU A 126 -10.51 2.09 -9.12
C LEU A 126 -10.03 1.89 -7.68
N LEU A 127 -8.72 1.75 -7.48
CA LEU A 127 -8.14 1.54 -6.17
C LEU A 127 -8.41 2.73 -5.22
N GLU A 128 -8.24 3.96 -5.70
CA GLU A 128 -8.50 5.17 -4.91
C GLU A 128 -9.96 5.24 -4.46
N LEU A 129 -10.91 4.91 -5.33
CA LEU A 129 -12.34 4.88 -4.99
C LEU A 129 -12.64 3.84 -3.90
N GLU A 130 -12.16 2.61 -4.07
CA GLU A 130 -12.40 1.53 -3.12
C GLU A 130 -11.78 1.82 -1.75
N LEU A 131 -10.54 2.32 -1.72
CA LEU A 131 -9.86 2.71 -0.48
C LEU A 131 -10.59 3.85 0.23
N HIS A 132 -11.10 4.86 -0.49
CA HIS A 132 -11.93 5.90 0.10
C HIS A 132 -13.21 5.34 0.72
N ASN A 133 -13.92 4.44 0.02
CA ASN A 133 -15.12 3.80 0.54
C ASN A 133 -14.83 3.03 1.84
N MET A 134 -13.73 2.28 1.88
CA MET A 134 -13.29 1.56 3.09
C MET A 134 -12.95 2.52 4.23
N ILE A 135 -12.22 3.60 3.97
CA ILE A 135 -11.86 4.61 4.97
C ILE A 135 -13.13 5.23 5.57
N MET A 136 -14.11 5.58 4.74
CA MET A 136 -15.38 6.15 5.20
C MET A 136 -16.15 5.17 6.09
N ALA A 137 -16.26 3.90 5.67
CA ALA A 137 -16.93 2.86 6.45
C ALA A 137 -16.22 2.59 7.79
N MET A 138 -14.89 2.59 7.80
CA MET A 138 -14.09 2.36 9.00
C MET A 138 -14.23 3.52 9.99
N LYS A 139 -14.15 4.78 9.52
CA LYS A 139 -14.36 5.97 10.36
C LYS A 139 -15.75 5.98 11.00
N ALA A 140 -16.80 5.72 10.23
CA ALA A 140 -18.17 5.63 10.75
C ALA A 140 -18.29 4.54 11.83
N THR A 141 -17.67 3.37 11.62
CA THR A 141 -17.66 2.27 12.61
C THR A 141 -16.96 2.68 13.90
N MET A 142 -15.82 3.38 13.80
CA MET A 142 -15.07 3.87 14.96
C MET A 142 -15.82 4.94 15.75
N GLU A 143 -16.64 5.76 15.11
CA GLU A 143 -17.49 6.75 15.80
C GLU A 143 -18.62 6.10 16.59
N VAL A 144 -19.21 5.01 16.10
CA VAL A 144 -20.27 4.26 16.80
C VAL A 144 -19.74 3.51 18.02
N LEU A 145 -18.47 3.10 18.00
CA LEU A 145 -17.83 2.36 19.09
C LEU A 145 -17.25 3.26 20.20
N LYS A 146 -17.27 4.58 20.03
CA LYS A 146 -16.87 5.57 21.05
C LYS A 146 -18.03 5.88 21.99
#